data_AF-A0A087SY15-F1
#
_entry.id   AF-A0A087SY15-F1
#
_cell.length_a   1.000
_cell.length_b   1.000
_cell.length_c   1.000
_cell.angle_alpha   90.00
_cell.angle_beta   90.00
_cell.angle_gamma   90.00
#
_symmetry.space_group_name_H-M   'P 1'
#
loop_
_entity.id
_entity.type
_entity.pdbx_description
1 polymer ?
#
loop_
_entity_poly.entity_id
_entity_poly.type
_entity_poly.pdbx_seq_one_letter_code
_entity_poly.pdbx_strand_id
1 'polypeptide(L)'
;MYILIYIVLPFFTVHKDHYENIYCVVKGKKEFILHPPTDAAWIPYETYKIGAYRFENKRCTIKDINQQIKWIPVDPLKPDYEKYPLYKKVKTFHFVVEEGDALYLPSLWFHHVRQSHSCIAVNYWYDMDFDVKYCYFKFLEKIGELCNKSKDYTD
;
A
#
# COMPACT_ATOMS: atom_id res chain seq x y z
N MET A 1 19.02 7.87 5.83
CA MET A 1 19.07 6.63 5.02
C MET A 1 18.74 5.46 5.93
N TYR A 2 17.56 4.88 5.79
CA TYR A 2 17.16 3.68 6.52
C TYR A 2 17.31 2.47 5.58
N ILE A 3 17.98 1.42 6.05
CA ILE A 3 18.09 0.14 5.34
C ILE A 3 17.12 -0.82 6.04
N LEU A 4 16.05 -1.22 5.35
CA LEU A 4 15.16 -2.29 5.83
C LEU A 4 15.47 -3.58 5.07
N ILE A 5 15.77 -4.65 5.82
CA ILE A 5 15.89 -6.01 5.29
C ILE A 5 14.57 -6.72 5.60
N TYR A 6 13.72 -6.92 4.59
CA TYR A 6 12.48 -7.69 4.77
C TYR A 6 12.76 -9.19 4.64
N ILE A 7 12.65 -9.94 5.73
CA ILE A 7 12.67 -11.42 5.71
C ILE A 7 11.26 -12.01 5.97
N VAL A 8 10.26 -11.21 6.35
CA VAL A 8 9.04 -11.77 6.96
C VAL A 8 7.77 -11.10 6.43
N LEU A 9 7.14 -11.78 5.46
CA LEU A 9 5.71 -11.90 5.08
C LEU A 9 5.61 -12.15 3.56
N PRO A 10 4.79 -13.12 3.09
CA PRO A 10 4.74 -13.48 1.66
C PRO A 10 4.07 -12.43 0.78
N PHE A 11 3.27 -11.54 1.38
CA PHE A 11 2.58 -10.45 0.70
C PHE A 11 2.43 -9.22 1.61
N PHE A 12 2.40 -8.03 1.00
CA PHE A 12 2.11 -6.75 1.64
C PHE A 12 0.86 -6.15 1.00
N THR A 13 -0.12 -5.77 1.84
CA THR A 13 -1.37 -5.16 1.37
C THR A 13 -1.12 -3.81 0.67
N VAL A 14 -2.10 -3.33 -0.10
CA VAL A 14 -1.97 -2.06 -0.81
C VAL A 14 -1.77 -0.92 0.19
N HIS A 15 -0.69 -0.16 0.02
CA HIS A 15 -0.40 1.04 0.78
C HIS A 15 0.44 2.01 -0.05
N LYS A 16 0.74 3.17 0.50
CA LYS A 16 1.65 4.17 -0.09
C LYS A 16 2.61 4.67 0.98
N ASP A 17 3.78 5.09 0.54
CA ASP A 17 4.81 5.66 1.40
C ASP A 17 5.10 7.12 1.02
N HIS A 18 5.62 7.91 1.98
CA HIS A 18 6.09 9.27 1.76
C HIS A 18 7.60 9.31 1.44
N TYR A 19 8.07 8.29 0.74
CA TYR A 19 9.50 8.10 0.45
C TYR A 19 9.71 7.81 -1.03
N GLU A 20 10.81 8.31 -1.56
CA GLU A 20 11.41 7.84 -2.79
C GLU A 20 12.13 6.52 -2.48
N ASN A 21 11.67 5.41 -3.07
CA ASN A 21 12.15 4.08 -2.73
C ASN A 21 12.88 3.45 -3.92
N ILE A 22 14.14 3.05 -3.70
CA ILE A 22 14.90 2.25 -4.68
C ILE A 22 14.93 0.81 -4.16
N TYR A 23 14.21 -0.07 -4.85
CA TYR A 23 13.99 -1.45 -4.47
C TYR A 23 14.89 -2.41 -5.27
N CYS A 24 15.96 -2.90 -4.65
CA CYS A 24 16.94 -3.78 -5.30
C CYS A 24 16.71 -5.23 -4.90
N VAL A 25 16.50 -6.13 -5.85
CA VAL A 25 16.33 -7.57 -5.57
C VAL A 25 17.68 -8.27 -5.71
N VAL A 26 18.15 -8.86 -4.60
CA VAL A 26 19.45 -9.54 -4.51
C VAL A 26 19.31 -11.04 -4.79
N LYS A 27 18.17 -11.63 -4.41
CA LYS A 27 17.88 -13.04 -4.67
C LYS A 27 16.38 -13.27 -4.84
N GLY A 28 16.00 -14.10 -5.81
CA GLY A 28 14.60 -14.40 -6.09
C GLY A 28 13.92 -13.28 -6.87
N LYS A 29 12.61 -13.09 -6.70
CA LYS A 29 11.85 -12.05 -7.42
C LYS A 29 10.76 -11.41 -6.57
N LYS A 30 10.41 -10.17 -6.91
CA LYS A 30 9.28 -9.45 -6.35
C LYS A 30 8.27 -9.05 -7.40
N GLU A 31 7.00 -9.29 -7.11
CA GLU A 31 5.87 -8.95 -7.97
C GLU A 31 5.12 -7.77 -7.34
N PHE A 32 5.02 -6.68 -8.08
CA PHE A 32 4.36 -5.45 -7.68
C PHE A 32 3.05 -5.27 -8.44
N ILE A 33 2.02 -4.85 -7.72
CA ILE A 33 0.83 -4.23 -8.29
C ILE A 33 0.89 -2.76 -7.90
N LEU A 34 0.90 -1.87 -8.88
CA LEU A 34 1.08 -0.44 -8.68
C LEU A 34 -0.14 0.35 -9.16
N HIS A 35 -0.52 1.38 -8.41
CA HIS A 35 -1.49 2.40 -8.81
C HIS A 35 -0.91 3.80 -8.63
N PRO A 36 -1.13 4.70 -9.60
CA PRO A 36 -0.56 6.04 -9.53
C PRO A 36 -1.23 6.89 -8.43
N PRO A 37 -0.54 7.88 -7.87
CA PRO A 37 -1.10 8.77 -6.85
C PRO A 37 -2.36 9.53 -7.31
N THR A 38 -2.51 9.72 -8.62
CA THR A 38 -3.68 10.37 -9.26
C THR A 38 -4.98 9.60 -9.09
N ASP A 39 -4.90 8.32 -8.72
CA ASP A 39 -6.07 7.45 -8.59
C ASP A 39 -6.56 7.37 -7.14
N ALA A 40 -5.94 8.15 -6.23
CA ALA A 40 -6.28 8.20 -4.81
C ALA A 40 -7.78 8.41 -4.54
N ALA A 41 -8.47 9.17 -5.39
CA ALA A 41 -9.91 9.43 -5.24
C ALA A 41 -10.80 8.19 -5.44
N TRP A 42 -10.29 7.15 -6.12
CA TRP A 42 -11.00 5.89 -6.38
C TRP A 42 -10.54 4.73 -5.50
N ILE A 43 -9.48 4.93 -4.72
CA ILE A 43 -8.94 3.93 -3.79
C ILE A 43 -9.62 4.14 -2.42
N PRO A 44 -10.37 3.15 -1.91
CA PRO A 44 -11.14 3.31 -0.68
C PRO A 44 -10.23 3.26 0.55
N TYR A 45 -10.63 4.01 1.58
CA TYR A 45 -10.06 3.96 2.92
C TYR A 45 -11.16 3.72 3.95
N GLU A 46 -10.92 2.77 4.85
CA GLU A 46 -11.80 2.50 5.99
C GLU A 46 -11.01 2.65 7.31
N THR A 47 -11.71 2.96 8.38
CA THR A 47 -11.12 3.09 9.72
C THR A 47 -11.18 1.75 10.44
N TYR A 48 -10.02 1.24 10.85
CA TYR A 48 -9.87 -0.01 11.59
C TYR A 48 -9.26 0.21 12.97
N LYS A 49 -9.59 -0.67 13.92
CA LYS A 49 -8.86 -0.74 15.19
C LYS A 49 -7.51 -1.42 14.98
N ILE A 50 -6.48 -0.88 15.59
CA ILE A 50 -5.12 -1.43 15.52
C ILE A 50 -5.02 -2.61 16.49
N GLY A 51 -4.60 -3.76 15.98
CA GLY A 51 -4.26 -4.93 16.77
C GLY A 51 -2.82 -5.36 16.53
N ALA A 52 -2.16 -5.88 17.58
CA ALA A 52 -0.86 -6.55 17.46
C ALA A 52 -1.04 -8.05 17.65
N TYR A 53 -0.43 -8.84 16.76
CA TYR A 53 -0.31 -10.28 16.94
C TYR A 53 0.58 -10.58 18.14
N ARG A 54 0.12 -11.49 19.00
CA ARG A 54 0.86 -12.02 20.15
C ARG A 54 0.89 -13.54 20.02
N PHE A 55 2.10 -14.09 20.08
CA PHE A 55 2.32 -15.53 20.03
C PHE A 55 2.72 -16.00 21.42
N GLU A 56 1.82 -16.71 22.09
CA GLU A 56 2.04 -17.28 23.41
C GLU A 56 1.51 -18.71 23.44
N ASN A 57 2.27 -19.65 24.02
CA ASN A 57 1.87 -21.05 24.19
C ASN A 57 1.33 -21.71 22.90
N LYS A 58 1.99 -21.47 21.75
CA LYS A 58 1.59 -21.95 20.42
C LYS A 58 0.21 -21.43 19.93
N ARG A 59 -0.35 -20.40 20.56
CA ARG A 59 -1.56 -19.70 20.10
C ARG A 59 -1.21 -18.31 19.61
N CYS A 60 -1.86 -17.91 18.52
CA CYS A 60 -1.82 -16.54 18.02
C CYS A 60 -3.08 -15.82 18.49
N THR A 61 -2.92 -14.75 19.26
CA THR A 61 -4.01 -13.87 19.67
C THR A 61 -3.77 -12.45 19.16
N ILE A 62 -4.83 -11.65 19.07
CA ILE A 62 -4.75 -10.24 18.69
C ILE A 62 -4.97 -9.41 19.95
N LYS A 63 -3.99 -8.59 20.31
CA LYS A 63 -4.11 -7.60 21.38
C LYS A 63 -4.54 -6.26 20.78
N ASP A 64 -5.71 -5.75 21.18
CA ASP A 64 -6.17 -4.41 20.80
C ASP A 64 -5.24 -3.35 21.43
N ILE A 65 -4.86 -2.35 20.62
CA ILE A 65 -3.99 -1.24 21.02
C ILE A 65 -4.82 0.01 21.35
N ASN A 66 -6.17 -0.08 21.30
CA ASN A 66 -7.11 1.02 21.55
C ASN A 66 -6.83 2.27 20.69
N GLN A 67 -6.30 2.06 19.48
CA GLN A 67 -6.03 3.08 18.49
C GLN A 67 -6.72 2.74 17.18
N GLN A 68 -6.97 3.75 16.36
CA GLN A 68 -7.58 3.59 15.04
C GLN A 68 -6.63 4.04 13.94
N ILE A 69 -6.70 3.37 12.79
CA ILE A 69 -5.94 3.69 11.59
C ILE A 69 -6.86 3.67 10.38
N LYS A 70 -6.59 4.54 9.39
CA LYS A 70 -7.19 4.43 8.06
C LYS A 70 -6.34 3.47 7.22
N TRP A 71 -6.96 2.44 6.66
CA TRP A 71 -6.28 1.47 5.79
C TRP A 71 -7.10 1.16 4.55
N ILE A 72 -6.42 0.68 3.51
CA ILE A 72 -7.05 0.28 2.25
C ILE A 72 -7.58 -1.16 2.44
N PRO A 73 -8.89 -1.39 2.31
CA PRO A 73 -9.50 -2.69 2.58
C PRO A 73 -9.47 -3.64 1.37
N VAL A 74 -9.10 -3.13 0.20
CA VAL A 74 -9.18 -3.86 -1.06
C VAL A 74 -8.01 -4.81 -1.21
N ASP A 75 -8.32 -6.07 -1.54
CA ASP A 75 -7.37 -7.01 -2.11
C ASP A 75 -7.26 -6.75 -3.62
N PRO A 76 -6.11 -6.28 -4.13
CA PRO A 76 -5.96 -5.96 -5.55
C PRO A 76 -5.93 -7.22 -6.44
N LEU A 77 -5.69 -8.41 -5.88
CA LEU A 77 -5.72 -9.68 -6.61
C LEU A 77 -7.14 -10.19 -6.83
N LYS A 78 -8.05 -9.83 -5.92
CA LYS A 78 -9.45 -10.20 -5.98
C LYS A 78 -10.33 -9.06 -5.45
N PRO A 79 -10.46 -7.94 -6.20
CA PRO A 79 -11.17 -6.78 -5.71
C PRO A 79 -12.67 -7.07 -5.60
N ASP A 80 -13.26 -6.73 -4.45
CA ASP A 80 -14.73 -6.74 -4.29
C ASP A 80 -15.30 -5.46 -4.90
N TYR A 81 -15.67 -5.57 -6.17
CA TYR A 81 -16.22 -4.45 -6.92
C TYR A 81 -17.69 -4.13 -6.62
N GLU A 82 -18.40 -5.02 -5.93
CA GLU A 82 -19.75 -4.73 -5.47
C GLU A 82 -19.67 -3.81 -4.25
N LYS A 83 -18.74 -4.10 -3.32
CA LYS A 83 -18.46 -3.24 -2.16
C LYS A 83 -17.71 -1.96 -2.54
N TYR A 84 -16.77 -2.02 -3.48
CA TYR A 84 -15.91 -0.89 -3.89
C TYR A 84 -16.00 -0.62 -5.40
N PRO A 85 -17.15 -0.17 -5.92
CA PRO A 85 -17.38 -0.03 -7.36
C PRO A 85 -16.46 1.00 -8.02
N LEU A 86 -16.01 2.02 -7.29
CA LEU A 86 -15.08 3.03 -7.81
C LEU A 86 -13.70 2.46 -8.10
N TYR A 87 -13.30 1.38 -7.43
CA TYR A 87 -12.00 0.75 -7.64
C TYR A 87 -11.84 0.21 -9.07
N LYS A 88 -12.95 -0.06 -9.80
CA LYS A 88 -12.92 -0.38 -11.25
C LYS A 88 -12.25 0.70 -12.11
N LYS A 89 -12.19 1.94 -11.63
CA LYS A 89 -11.60 3.08 -12.35
C LYS A 89 -10.10 3.23 -12.10
N VAL A 90 -9.56 2.52 -11.11
CA VAL A 90 -8.14 2.59 -10.76
C VAL A 90 -7.33 1.92 -11.86
N LYS A 91 -6.30 2.63 -12.35
CA LYS A 91 -5.33 2.11 -13.28
C LYS A 91 -4.33 1.24 -12.54
N THR A 92 -4.15 0.02 -13.03
CA THR A 92 -3.30 -0.98 -12.41
C THR A 92 -2.15 -1.35 -13.32
N PHE A 93 -0.94 -1.31 -12.76
CA PHE A 93 0.27 -1.77 -13.43
C PHE A 93 0.82 -2.99 -12.70
N HIS A 94 1.26 -3.98 -13.45
CA HIS A 94 1.92 -5.16 -12.92
C HIS A 94 3.39 -5.12 -13.31
N PHE A 95 4.27 -5.30 -12.33
CA PHE A 95 5.71 -5.29 -12.55
C PHE A 95 6.36 -6.45 -11.80
N VAL A 96 7.37 -7.06 -12.40
CA VAL A 96 8.22 -8.05 -11.74
C VAL A 96 9.64 -7.52 -11.72
N VAL A 97 10.24 -7.51 -10.54
CA VAL A 97 11.65 -7.15 -10.33
C VAL A 97 12.38 -8.45 -10.08
N GLU A 98 13.23 -8.82 -11.02
CA GLU A 98 14.00 -10.06 -10.99
C GLU A 98 15.33 -9.84 -10.23
N GLU A 99 16.03 -10.95 -9.98
CA GLU A 99 17.33 -10.94 -9.33
C GLU A 99 18.36 -10.10 -10.10
N GLY A 100 19.02 -9.17 -9.40
CA GLY A 100 19.98 -8.23 -9.98
C GLY A 100 19.37 -6.90 -10.45
N ASP A 101 18.05 -6.81 -10.55
CA ASP A 101 17.35 -5.60 -10.98
C ASP A 101 17.00 -4.68 -9.80
N ALA A 102 16.74 -3.42 -10.15
CA ALA A 102 16.23 -2.41 -9.25
C ALA A 102 14.97 -1.73 -9.82
N LEU A 103 14.00 -1.51 -8.95
CA LEU A 103 12.82 -0.70 -9.23
C LEU A 103 12.91 0.62 -8.48
N TYR A 104 12.87 1.73 -9.21
CA TYR A 104 12.54 3.01 -8.59
C TYR A 104 11.02 3.10 -8.43
N LEU A 105 10.57 3.10 -7.17
CA LEU A 105 9.17 3.27 -6.77
C LEU A 105 9.00 4.70 -6.24
N PRO A 106 8.37 5.61 -7.02
CA PRO A 106 8.26 7.00 -6.63
C PRO A 106 7.35 7.19 -5.42
N SER A 107 7.56 8.28 -4.68
CA SER A 107 6.74 8.61 -3.52
C SER A 107 5.25 8.66 -3.84
N LEU A 108 4.43 8.32 -2.84
CA LEU A 108 2.96 8.30 -2.87
C LEU A 108 2.33 7.25 -3.81
N TRP A 109 3.10 6.48 -4.56
CA TRP A 109 2.55 5.40 -5.38
C TRP A 109 1.97 4.30 -4.49
N PHE A 110 0.73 3.92 -4.80
CA PHE A 110 0.09 2.81 -4.12
C PHE A 110 0.67 1.52 -4.66
N HIS A 111 1.06 0.62 -3.77
CA HIS A 111 1.72 -0.60 -4.16
C HIS A 111 1.32 -1.77 -3.25
N HIS A 112 1.14 -2.92 -3.87
CA HIS A 112 1.02 -4.22 -3.23
C HIS A 112 2.16 -5.10 -3.72
N VAL A 113 2.79 -5.84 -2.82
CA VAL A 113 4.02 -6.58 -3.11
C VAL A 113 3.86 -8.04 -2.73
N ARG A 114 4.24 -8.94 -3.64
CA ARG A 114 4.45 -10.37 -3.37
C ARG A 114 5.89 -10.72 -3.67
N GLN A 115 6.36 -11.82 -3.10
CA GLN A 115 7.72 -12.29 -3.32
C GLN A 115 7.80 -13.80 -3.48
N SER A 116 8.81 -14.26 -4.20
CA SER A 116 9.16 -15.67 -4.25
C SER A 116 9.62 -16.18 -2.88
N HIS A 117 9.58 -17.51 -2.70
CA HIS A 117 10.15 -18.14 -1.52
C HIS A 117 11.63 -17.76 -1.34
N SER A 118 12.03 -17.44 -0.11
CA SER A 118 13.40 -17.02 0.25
C SER A 118 13.96 -15.86 -0.58
N CYS A 119 13.10 -14.92 -1.01
CA CYS A 119 13.54 -13.69 -1.67
C CYS A 119 14.36 -12.82 -0.70
N ILE A 120 15.44 -12.23 -1.21
CA ILE A 120 16.27 -11.24 -0.50
C ILE A 120 16.27 -9.97 -1.33
N ALA A 121 15.89 -8.86 -0.73
CA ALA A 121 15.92 -7.55 -1.35
C ALA A 121 16.40 -6.49 -0.35
N VAL A 122 16.97 -5.43 -0.88
CA VAL A 122 17.42 -4.25 -0.14
C VAL A 122 16.73 -3.04 -0.73
N ASN A 123 16.15 -2.20 0.12
CA ASN A 123 15.43 -1.01 -0.29
C ASN A 123 16.00 0.23 0.39
N TYR A 124 16.27 1.26 -0.40
CA TYR A 124 16.80 2.55 0.03
C TYR A 124 15.70 3.59 0.05
N TRP A 125 15.46 4.15 1.23
CA TRP A 125 14.36 5.08 1.47
C TRP A 125 14.92 6.49 1.67
N TYR A 126 14.50 7.39 0.80
CA TYR A 126 14.80 8.82 0.87
C TYR A 126 13.49 9.55 1.12
N ASP A 127 13.47 10.50 2.06
CA ASP A 127 12.28 11.33 2.28
C ASP A 127 11.89 12.01 0.96
N MET A 128 10.59 12.03 0.67
CA MET A 128 10.12 12.80 -0.48
C MET A 128 10.24 14.29 -0.22
N ASP A 129 10.36 15.08 -1.29
CA ASP A 129 10.15 16.51 -1.20
C ASP A 129 8.66 16.81 -1.02
N PHE A 130 8.32 17.48 0.09
CA PHE A 130 6.95 17.92 0.39
C PHE A 130 6.60 19.19 -0.38
N ASP A 131 6.57 19.07 -1.71
CA ASP A 131 6.32 20.17 -2.64
C ASP A 131 4.86 20.23 -3.11
N VAL A 132 4.62 20.97 -4.20
CA VAL A 132 3.30 21.16 -4.80
C VAL A 132 2.60 19.83 -5.14
N LYS A 133 3.35 18.76 -5.47
CA LYS A 133 2.78 17.44 -5.78
C LYS A 133 2.09 16.86 -4.55
N TYR A 134 2.71 17.00 -3.38
CA TYR A 134 2.12 16.55 -2.12
C TYR A 134 0.85 17.34 -1.78
N CYS A 135 0.86 18.66 -1.97
CA CYS A 135 -0.34 19.49 -1.77
C CYS A 135 -1.50 19.05 -2.67
N TYR A 136 -1.26 18.83 -3.97
CA TYR A 136 -2.28 18.35 -4.89
C TYR A 136 -2.76 16.93 -4.55
N PHE A 137 -1.87 16.06 -4.12
CA PHE A 137 -2.24 14.71 -3.66
C PHE A 137 -3.19 14.78 -2.46
N LYS A 138 -2.87 15.58 -1.43
CA LYS A 138 -3.74 15.75 -0.25
C LYS A 138 -5.09 16.37 -0.61
N PHE A 139 -5.11 17.32 -1.53
CA PHE A 139 -6.33 17.90 -2.07
C PHE A 139 -7.21 16.84 -2.74
N LEU A 140 -6.63 16.00 -3.61
CA LEU A 140 -7.32 14.92 -4.29
C LEU A 140 -7.88 13.87 -3.33
N GLU A 141 -7.07 13.45 -2.35
CA GLU A 141 -7.49 12.54 -1.28
C GLU A 141 -8.71 13.10 -0.54
N LYS A 142 -8.68 14.41 -0.23
CA LYS A 142 -9.79 15.05 0.49
C LYS A 142 -11.06 15.17 -0.34
N ILE A 143 -10.95 15.47 -1.63
CA ILE A 143 -12.10 15.47 -2.55
C ILE A 143 -12.70 14.07 -2.66
N GLY A 144 -11.86 13.04 -2.79
CA GLY A 144 -12.32 11.64 -2.83
C GLY A 144 -13.15 11.28 -1.60
N GLU A 145 -12.68 11.64 -0.40
CA GLU A 145 -13.43 11.44 0.85
C GLU A 145 -14.80 12.15 0.84
N LEU A 146 -14.86 13.39 0.37
CA LEU A 146 -16.09 14.18 0.35
C LEU A 146 -17.11 13.63 -0.66
N CYS A 147 -16.68 13.28 -1.87
CA CYS A 147 -17.54 12.71 -2.91
C CYS A 147 -18.09 11.34 -2.52
N ASN A 148 -17.36 10.55 -1.72
CA ASN A 148 -17.85 9.27 -1.22
C ASN A 148 -18.90 9.47 -0.13
N LYS A 149 -18.68 10.42 0.80
CA LYS A 149 -19.67 10.74 1.85
C LYS A 149 -20.97 11.33 1.30
N SER A 150 -20.93 12.15 0.25
CA SER A 150 -22.15 12.78 -0.28
C SER A 150 -23.14 11.77 -0.87
N LYS A 151 -22.68 10.58 -1.27
CA LYS A 151 -23.55 9.52 -1.78
C LYS A 151 -24.35 8.84 -0.66
N ASP A 152 -23.83 8.82 0.56
CA ASP A 152 -24.51 8.25 1.73
C ASP A 152 -25.67 9.12 2.24
N TYR A 153 -25.83 10.36 1.74
CA TYR A 153 -26.91 11.30 2.13
C TYR A 153 -28.07 11.37 1.12
N THR A 154 -27.98 10.67 -0.02
CA THR A 154 -28.98 10.77 -1.11
C THR A 154 -29.85 9.52 -1.30
N ASP A 155 -29.84 8.59 -0.34
CA ASP A 155 -30.76 7.44 -0.27
C ASP A 155 -31.82 7.64 0.82
#